data_AF-A0A1Y6CM55-F1
#
_entry.id   AF-A0A1Y6CM55-F1
#
_cell.length_a   1.000
_cell.length_b   1.000
_cell.length_c   1.000
_cell.angle_alpha   90.00
_cell.angle_beta   90.00
_cell.angle_gamma   90.00
#
_symmetry.space_group_name_H-M   'P 1'
#
loop_
_entity.id
_entity.type
_entity.pdbx_description
1 polymer ?
#
loop_
_entity_poly.entity_id
_entity_poly.type
_entity_poly.pdbx_seq_one_letter_code
_entity_poly.pdbx_strand_id
1 'polypeptide(L)'
;QSSVLCFMGHLLMENRNGLIVDAELTRASGTAEREAALAMLGRRTKRHRITLGADKAYDVAAFVGELRRRRVTPHIARDDHLTKTGKRRRSAVDGRTTRHPGYAVSQRLRKRIEEAFGWIKTTGGLRKTRHRGLARVGWMFTLRVAAYNLVRLPKLLAAT
;
A
#
# COMPACT_ATOMS: atom_id res chain seq x y z
N GLN A 1 -7.29 -28.94 -2.27
CA GLN A 1 -7.27 -27.74 -3.15
C GLN A 1 -5.89 -27.66 -3.80
N SER A 2 -5.81 -27.84 -5.11
CA SER A 2 -4.59 -27.61 -5.89
C SER A 2 -4.28 -26.11 -5.96
N SER A 3 -3.04 -25.72 -5.69
CA SER A 3 -2.60 -24.32 -5.65
C SER A 3 -2.75 -23.64 -7.01
N VAL A 4 -3.74 -22.76 -7.15
CA VAL A 4 -3.81 -21.82 -8.28
C VAL A 4 -2.63 -20.86 -8.12
N LEU A 5 -1.95 -20.49 -9.20
CA LEU A 5 -0.92 -19.44 -9.17
C LEU A 5 -1.54 -18.13 -8.67
N CYS A 6 -1.41 -17.84 -7.37
CA CYS A 6 -1.89 -16.63 -6.75
C CYS A 6 -0.79 -15.57 -6.78
N PHE A 7 -0.99 -14.52 -7.56
CA PHE A 7 -0.17 -13.32 -7.54
C PHE A 7 -0.80 -12.24 -6.67
N MET A 8 0.03 -11.38 -6.10
CA MET A 8 -0.40 -10.24 -5.30
C MET A 8 0.25 -8.97 -5.85
N GLY A 9 -0.57 -7.98 -6.18
CA GLY A 9 -0.13 -6.69 -6.66
C GLY A 9 -0.01 -5.70 -5.51
N HIS A 10 1.13 -5.03 -5.45
CA HIS A 10 1.48 -4.05 -4.43
C HIS A 10 1.62 -2.69 -5.09
N LEU A 11 1.03 -1.67 -4.48
CA LEU A 11 1.11 -0.29 -4.95
C LEU A 11 1.66 0.58 -3.83
N LEU A 12 2.50 1.55 -4.20
CA LEU A 12 2.87 2.65 -3.33
C LEU A 12 2.37 3.95 -3.96
N MET A 13 1.62 4.72 -3.18
CA MET A 13 0.96 5.95 -3.65
C MET A 13 1.51 7.18 -2.92
N GLU A 14 1.72 8.26 -3.66
CA GLU A 14 1.96 9.60 -3.11
C GLU A 14 0.62 10.24 -2.73
N ASN A 15 0.46 10.65 -1.47
CA ASN A 15 -0.85 10.99 -0.91
C ASN A 15 -1.44 12.32 -1.41
N ARG A 16 -0.61 13.31 -1.76
CA ARG A 16 -1.05 14.65 -2.18
C ARG A 16 -1.86 14.56 -3.47
N ASN A 17 -1.31 13.91 -4.48
CA ASN A 17 -1.90 13.84 -5.82
C ASN A 17 -2.56 12.48 -6.11
N GLY A 18 -2.36 11.48 -5.25
CA GLY A 18 -2.87 10.13 -5.45
C GLY A 18 -2.23 9.44 -6.66
N LEU A 19 -0.98 9.78 -6.98
CA LEU A 19 -0.21 9.16 -8.05
C LEU A 19 0.50 7.92 -7.51
N ILE A 20 0.50 6.86 -8.31
CA ILE A 20 1.26 5.65 -7.99
C ILE A 20 2.73 5.87 -8.34
N VAL A 21 3.61 5.63 -7.38
CA VAL A 21 5.03 5.97 -7.44
C VAL A 21 5.94 4.75 -7.42
N ASP A 22 5.39 3.58 -7.08
CA ASP A 22 6.04 2.29 -7.24
C ASP A 22 4.94 1.21 -7.33
N ALA A 23 5.20 0.14 -8.06
CA ALA A 23 4.31 -1.01 -8.21
C ALA A 23 5.12 -2.30 -8.33
N GLU A 24 4.69 -3.34 -7.62
CA GLU A 24 5.36 -4.63 -7.61
C GLU A 24 4.35 -5.76 -7.64
N LEU A 25 4.67 -6.85 -8.34
CA LEU A 25 3.89 -8.08 -8.31
C LEU A 25 4.73 -9.17 -7.66
N THR A 26 4.17 -9.84 -6.65
CA THR A 26 4.82 -10.98 -5.99
C THR A 26 3.94 -12.23 -6.09
N ARG A 27 4.49 -13.38 -5.70
CA ARG A 27 3.66 -14.52 -5.33
C ARG A 27 2.93 -14.20 -4.02
N ALA A 28 1.70 -14.71 -3.87
CA ALA A 28 0.95 -14.57 -2.65
C ALA A 28 1.59 -15.39 -1.52
N SER A 29 1.83 -14.75 -0.38
CA SER A 29 2.28 -15.37 0.87
C SER A 29 1.68 -14.58 2.04
N GLY A 30 1.75 -15.11 3.27
CA GLY A 30 1.23 -14.41 4.46
C GLY A 30 2.01 -13.15 4.87
N THR A 31 3.17 -12.90 4.27
CA THR A 31 4.05 -11.77 4.59
C THR A 31 4.37 -10.89 3.38
N ALA A 32 4.03 -11.32 2.16
CA ALA A 32 4.45 -10.67 0.93
C ALA A 32 4.01 -9.20 0.82
N GLU A 33 2.87 -8.80 1.39
CA GLU A 33 2.45 -7.38 1.46
C GLU A 33 3.46 -6.51 2.22
N ARG A 34 3.88 -6.96 3.40
CA ARG A 34 4.80 -6.22 4.27
C ARG A 34 6.21 -6.26 3.70
N GLU A 35 6.64 -7.39 3.16
CA GLU A 35 7.93 -7.53 2.50
C GLU A 35 8.03 -6.62 1.26
N ALA A 36 7.01 -6.62 0.40
CA ALA A 36 6.95 -5.75 -0.77
C ALA A 36 6.93 -4.28 -0.37
N ALA A 37 6.14 -3.89 0.64
CA ALA A 37 6.14 -2.51 1.14
C ALA A 37 7.53 -2.06 1.61
N LEU A 38 8.29 -2.91 2.30
CA LEU A 38 9.66 -2.62 2.71
C LEU A 38 10.63 -2.56 1.52
N ALA A 39 10.49 -3.46 0.55
CA ALA A 39 11.29 -3.47 -0.67
C ALA A 39 11.07 -2.17 -1.48
N MET A 40 9.81 -1.81 -1.73
CA MET A 40 9.40 -0.56 -2.39
C MET A 40 9.94 0.67 -1.66
N LEU A 41 9.86 0.70 -0.33
CA LEU A 41 10.45 1.79 0.46
C LEU A 41 11.98 1.84 0.38
N GLY A 42 12.64 0.70 0.18
CA GLY A 42 14.09 0.59 0.01
C GLY A 42 14.57 1.16 -1.31
N ARG A 43 13.75 1.07 -2.38
CA ARG A 43 14.06 1.63 -3.71
C ARG A 43 13.96 3.15 -3.77
N ARG A 44 13.38 3.80 -2.76
CA ARG A 44 13.17 5.25 -2.75
C ARG A 44 14.36 6.02 -2.21
N THR A 45 14.80 7.01 -2.98
CA THR A 45 15.68 8.07 -2.47
C THR A 45 14.90 8.96 -1.49
N LYS A 46 15.33 9.01 -0.23
CA LYS A 46 14.70 9.83 0.82
C LYS A 46 15.48 11.13 0.99
N ARG A 47 14.94 12.26 0.54
CA ARG A 47 15.51 13.59 0.81
C ARG A 47 15.10 14.14 2.19
N HIS A 48 14.01 13.63 2.75
CA HIS A 48 13.47 14.00 4.06
C HIS A 48 12.76 12.81 4.70
N ARG A 49 12.37 12.96 5.96
CA ARG A 49 11.58 11.96 6.68
C ARG A 49 10.21 11.80 6.04
N ILE A 50 9.85 10.57 5.65
CA ILE A 50 8.56 10.26 5.03
C ILE A 50 7.61 9.55 5.99
N THR A 51 6.32 9.61 5.70
CA THR A 51 5.26 8.86 6.38
C THR A 51 4.78 7.74 5.47
N LEU A 52 4.37 6.59 6.04
CA LEU A 52 3.74 5.51 5.29
C LEU A 52 2.31 5.32 5.79
N GLY A 53 1.34 5.56 4.91
CA GLY A 53 -0.05 5.18 5.11
C GLY A 53 -0.27 3.70 4.82
N ALA A 54 -0.88 2.94 5.73
CA ALA A 54 -1.26 1.55 5.48
C ALA A 54 -2.54 1.14 6.22
N ASP A 55 -3.14 0.02 5.82
CA ASP A 55 -4.32 -0.53 6.49
C ASP A 55 -3.98 -1.17 7.85
N LYS A 56 -5.01 -1.67 8.54
CA LYS A 56 -4.88 -2.23 9.89
C LYS A 56 -4.07 -3.52 9.97
N ALA A 57 -4.02 -4.32 8.91
CA ALA A 57 -3.26 -5.58 8.88
C ALA A 57 -1.74 -5.35 8.93
N TYR A 58 -1.29 -4.13 8.61
CA TYR A 58 0.11 -3.72 8.78
C TYR A 58 0.45 -3.33 10.23
N ASP A 59 -0.51 -3.26 11.15
CA ASP A 59 -0.28 -2.94 12.57
C ASP A 59 0.31 -4.13 13.35
N VAL A 60 1.53 -4.48 12.95
CA VAL A 60 2.33 -5.58 13.47
C VAL A 60 3.66 -5.03 13.98
N ALA A 61 4.04 -5.41 15.21
CA ALA A 61 5.21 -4.88 15.90
C ALA A 61 6.51 -4.95 15.06
N ALA A 62 6.75 -6.08 14.38
CA ALA A 62 7.93 -6.25 13.53
C ALA A 62 7.96 -5.25 12.36
N PHE A 63 6.82 -5.03 11.70
CA PHE A 63 6.71 -4.11 10.57
C PHE A 63 6.84 -2.64 11.02
N VAL A 64 6.13 -2.26 12.08
CA VAL A 64 6.24 -0.91 12.69
C VAL A 64 7.67 -0.64 13.16
N GLY A 65 8.33 -1.62 13.78
CA GLY A 65 9.72 -1.54 14.19
C GLY A 65 10.65 -1.28 13.01
N GLU A 66 10.45 -2.00 11.91
CA GLU A 66 11.28 -1.82 10.71
C GLU A 66 11.06 -0.45 10.02
N LEU A 67 9.82 0.05 9.97
CA LEU A 67 9.57 1.42 9.50
C LEU A 67 10.33 2.44 10.34
N ARG A 68 10.29 2.29 11.67
CA ARG A 68 11.01 3.20 12.59
C ARG A 68 12.53 3.13 12.39
N ARG A 69 13.10 1.93 12.25
CA ARG A 69 14.54 1.75 11.93
C ARG A 69 14.92 2.46 10.63
N ARG A 70 14.03 2.42 9.64
CA ARG A 70 14.19 3.11 8.34
C ARG A 70 13.83 4.60 8.35
N ARG A 71 13.61 5.18 9.54
CA ARG A 71 13.16 6.56 9.78
C ARG A 71 11.86 6.92 9.04
N VAL A 72 10.98 5.96 8.81
CA VAL A 72 9.64 6.14 8.24
C VAL A 72 8.62 6.21 9.37
N THR A 73 7.78 7.25 9.38
CA THR A 73 6.73 7.40 10.39
C THR A 73 5.50 6.54 10.00
N PRO A 74 5.05 5.61 10.86
CA PRO A 74 4.00 4.64 10.52
C PRO A 74 2.60 5.24 10.66
N HIS A 75 2.05 5.83 9.60
CA HIS A 75 0.63 6.23 9.54
C HIS A 75 -0.26 5.03 9.22
N ILE A 76 -0.15 3.98 10.03
CA ILE A 76 -0.87 2.72 9.86
C ILE A 76 -2.16 2.80 10.68
N ALA A 77 -3.27 2.30 10.14
CA ALA A 77 -4.50 2.19 10.92
C ALA A 77 -4.29 1.27 12.14
N ARG A 78 -4.72 1.73 13.32
CA ARG A 78 -4.60 0.93 14.55
C ARG A 78 -5.51 -0.30 14.51
N ASP A 79 -4.97 -1.41 15.00
CA ASP A 79 -5.70 -2.66 15.23
C ASP A 79 -5.82 -2.94 16.74
N ASP A 80 -6.77 -2.25 17.36
CA ASP A 80 -7.07 -2.29 18.81
C ASP A 80 -8.51 -2.76 19.10
N HIS A 81 -8.99 -3.70 18.27
CA HIS A 81 -10.29 -4.36 18.41
C HIS A 81 -10.42 -5.14 19.73
N LEU A 82 -11.65 -5.32 20.19
CA LEU A 82 -11.96 -6.19 21.32
C LEU A 82 -11.75 -7.65 20.91
N THR A 83 -10.94 -8.35 21.69
CA THR A 83 -10.72 -9.78 21.53
C THR A 83 -11.89 -10.57 22.14
N LYS A 84 -11.96 -11.86 21.84
CA LYS A 84 -12.99 -12.77 22.39
C LYS A 84 -13.02 -12.79 23.93
N THR A 85 -11.93 -12.42 24.59
CA THR A 85 -11.81 -12.37 26.05
C THR A 85 -12.16 -11.01 26.65
N GLY A 86 -12.74 -10.09 25.85
CA GLY A 86 -13.13 -8.75 26.29
C GLY A 86 -11.98 -7.75 26.41
N LYS A 87 -10.72 -8.18 26.23
CA LYS A 87 -9.55 -7.30 26.26
C LYS A 87 -9.30 -6.67 24.89
N ARG A 88 -8.91 -5.40 24.83
CA ARG A 88 -8.47 -4.77 23.57
C ARG A 88 -7.11 -5.30 23.15
N ARG A 89 -6.96 -5.61 21.86
CA ARG A 89 -5.66 -5.90 21.26
C ARG A 89 -4.74 -4.67 21.42
N ARG A 90 -3.46 -4.90 21.71
CA ARG A 90 -2.46 -3.83 21.75
C ARG A 90 -2.00 -3.51 20.33
N SER A 91 -2.23 -2.27 19.90
CA SER A 91 -1.70 -1.73 18.65
C SER A 91 -0.18 -1.45 18.76
N ALA A 92 0.56 -1.67 17.69
CA ALA A 92 1.97 -1.30 17.61
C ALA A 92 2.16 0.19 17.28
N VAL A 93 1.13 0.85 16.72
CA VAL A 93 1.09 2.30 16.53
C VAL A 93 0.61 2.98 17.81
N ASP A 94 1.54 3.67 18.47
CA ASP A 94 1.30 4.38 19.73
C ASP A 94 0.90 5.87 19.55
N GLY A 95 0.55 6.51 20.67
CA GLY A 95 0.12 7.90 20.73
C GLY A 95 1.13 8.92 20.19
N ARG A 96 2.43 8.58 20.13
CA ARG A 96 3.45 9.47 19.55
C ARG A 96 3.21 9.68 18.06
N THR A 97 2.61 8.69 17.39
CA THR A 97 2.28 8.79 15.96
C THR A 97 0.90 9.38 15.75
N THR A 98 -0.10 8.93 16.52
CA THR A 98 -1.51 9.31 16.29
C THR A 98 -1.86 10.72 16.74
N ARG A 99 -1.06 11.34 17.62
CA ARG A 99 -1.30 12.72 18.10
C ARG A 99 -1.14 13.81 17.04
N HIS A 100 -0.45 13.50 15.94
CA HIS A 100 -0.15 14.50 14.92
C HIS A 100 -1.30 14.63 13.91
N PRO A 101 -1.74 15.86 13.52
CA PRO A 101 -2.82 16.05 12.56
C PRO A 101 -2.59 15.33 11.21
N GLY A 102 -1.33 15.24 10.78
CA GLY A 102 -0.94 14.51 9.56
C GLY A 102 -1.31 13.03 9.58
N TYR A 103 -1.42 12.41 10.76
CA TYR A 103 -1.91 11.03 10.88
C TYR A 103 -3.37 10.95 10.42
N ALA A 104 -4.25 11.82 10.93
CA ALA A 104 -5.66 11.83 10.56
C ALA A 104 -5.86 12.09 9.05
N VAL A 105 -5.09 13.01 8.47
CA VAL A 105 -5.09 13.28 7.03
C VAL A 105 -4.67 12.04 6.23
N SER A 106 -3.57 11.40 6.63
CA SER A 106 -3.08 10.17 6.00
C SER A 106 -4.09 9.03 6.06
N GLN A 107 -4.83 8.90 7.16
CA GLN A 107 -5.88 7.87 7.30
C GLN A 107 -7.04 8.06 6.32
N ARG A 108 -7.33 9.31 5.94
CA ARG A 108 -8.34 9.61 4.91
C ARG A 108 -7.79 9.36 3.51
N LEU A 109 -6.60 9.87 3.22
CA LEU A 109 -5.99 9.81 1.89
C LEU A 109 -5.57 8.39 1.48
N ARG A 110 -5.09 7.55 2.42
CA ARG A 110 -4.65 6.17 2.11
C ARG A 110 -5.72 5.35 1.38
N LYS A 111 -7.00 5.64 1.62
CA LYS A 111 -8.13 4.93 0.98
C LYS A 111 -8.18 5.14 -0.53
N ARG A 112 -7.60 6.23 -1.06
CA ARG A 112 -7.54 6.51 -2.50
C ARG A 112 -6.76 5.45 -3.28
N ILE A 113 -5.88 4.67 -2.62
CA ILE A 113 -5.17 3.58 -3.27
C ILE A 113 -6.13 2.50 -3.81
N GLU A 114 -7.30 2.34 -3.17
CA GLU A 114 -8.34 1.43 -3.62
C GLU A 114 -8.97 1.87 -4.95
N GLU A 115 -8.96 3.17 -5.26
CA GLU A 115 -9.42 3.67 -6.56
C GLU A 115 -8.50 3.17 -7.69
N ALA A 116 -7.18 3.13 -7.44
CA ALA A 116 -6.21 2.60 -8.39
C ALA A 116 -6.40 1.10 -8.58
N PHE A 117 -6.49 0.33 -7.49
CA PHE A 117 -6.78 -1.11 -7.58
C PHE A 117 -8.12 -1.40 -8.26
N GLY A 118 -9.15 -0.60 -7.96
CA GLY A 118 -10.46 -0.68 -8.59
C GLY A 118 -10.35 -0.49 -10.09
N TRP A 119 -9.75 0.61 -10.53
CA TRP A 119 -9.57 0.94 -11.94
C TRP A 119 -8.75 -0.12 -12.68
N ILE A 120 -7.64 -0.59 -12.12
CA ILE A 120 -6.79 -1.63 -12.73
C ILE A 120 -7.58 -2.92 -12.96
N LYS A 121 -8.43 -3.31 -12.01
CA LYS A 121 -9.25 -4.53 -12.11
C LYS A 121 -10.36 -4.36 -13.14
N THR A 122 -11.07 -3.21 -13.14
CA THR A 122 -12.24 -2.99 -13.99
C THR A 122 -11.85 -2.47 -15.37
N THR A 123 -11.49 -1.20 -15.47
CA THR A 123 -11.15 -0.51 -16.72
C THR A 123 -9.82 -0.98 -17.31
N GLY A 124 -8.81 -1.22 -16.47
CA GLY A 124 -7.50 -1.74 -16.87
C GLY A 124 -7.50 -3.21 -17.28
N GLY A 125 -8.63 -3.91 -17.14
CA GLY A 125 -8.85 -5.27 -17.62
C GLY A 125 -8.07 -6.36 -16.87
N LEU A 126 -7.57 -6.09 -15.66
CA LEU A 126 -6.76 -7.06 -14.89
C LEU A 126 -7.56 -7.82 -13.83
N ARG A 127 -8.90 -7.87 -13.93
CA ARG A 127 -9.74 -8.70 -13.05
C ARG A 127 -9.36 -10.18 -13.08
N LYS A 128 -8.92 -10.69 -14.24
CA LYS A 128 -8.33 -12.02 -14.43
C LYS A 128 -7.13 -11.90 -15.35
N THR A 129 -5.97 -12.43 -14.95
CA THR A 129 -4.79 -12.46 -15.84
C THR A 129 -4.97 -13.53 -16.92
N ARG A 130 -4.65 -13.18 -18.17
CA ARG A 130 -4.55 -14.12 -19.30
C ARG A 130 -3.12 -14.65 -19.50
N HIS A 131 -2.18 -14.17 -18.69
CA HIS A 131 -0.76 -14.52 -18.77
C HIS A 131 -0.36 -15.45 -17.63
N ARG A 132 0.63 -16.30 -17.91
CA ARG A 132 1.27 -17.19 -16.93
C ARG A 132 2.69 -16.70 -16.62
N GLY A 133 3.10 -16.90 -15.38
CA GLY A 133 4.44 -16.56 -14.89
C GLY A 133 4.55 -15.14 -14.35
N LEU A 134 5.34 -14.99 -13.28
CA LEU A 134 5.47 -13.74 -12.52
C LEU A 134 5.92 -12.56 -13.40
N ALA A 135 6.91 -12.78 -14.26
CA ALA A 135 7.46 -11.71 -15.12
C ALA A 135 6.41 -11.12 -16.06
N ARG A 136 5.65 -11.96 -16.78
CA ARG A 136 4.63 -11.50 -17.74
C ARG A 136 3.46 -10.82 -17.04
N VAL A 137 2.97 -11.41 -15.94
CA VAL A 137 1.87 -10.80 -15.17
C VAL A 137 2.32 -9.49 -14.53
N GLY A 138 3.56 -9.45 -14.02
CA GLY A 138 4.15 -8.26 -13.41
C GLY A 138 4.27 -7.12 -14.40
N TRP A 139 4.80 -7.38 -15.61
CA TRP A 139 4.88 -6.37 -16.67
C TRP A 139 3.51 -5.81 -17.03
N MET A 140 2.51 -6.70 -17.16
CA MET A 140 1.14 -6.27 -17.44
C MET A 140 0.57 -5.43 -16.30
N PHE A 141 0.80 -5.81 -15.04
CA PHE A 141 0.38 -5.04 -13.87
C PHE A 141 0.99 -3.63 -13.87
N THR A 142 2.31 -3.52 -14.03
CA THR A 142 3.02 -2.22 -14.08
C THR A 142 2.51 -1.35 -15.22
N LEU A 143 2.23 -1.92 -16.40
CA LEU A 143 1.66 -1.17 -17.52
C LEU A 143 0.30 -0.56 -17.19
N ARG A 144 -0.58 -1.29 -16.47
CA ARG A 144 -1.90 -0.75 -16.06
C ARG A 144 -1.76 0.33 -14.99
N VAL A 145 -0.80 0.18 -14.08
CA VAL A 145 -0.50 1.21 -13.09
C VAL A 145 -0.04 2.51 -13.77
N ALA A 146 0.85 2.42 -14.75
CA ALA A 146 1.29 3.58 -15.52
C ALA A 146 0.11 4.23 -16.26
N ALA A 147 -0.74 3.43 -16.90
CA ALA A 147 -1.95 3.92 -17.56
C ALA A 147 -2.92 4.63 -16.58
N TYR A 148 -3.10 4.09 -15.36
CA TYR A 148 -3.92 4.74 -14.33
C TYR A 148 -3.42 6.15 -14.00
N ASN A 149 -2.10 6.32 -13.83
CA ASN A 149 -1.53 7.64 -13.58
C ASN A 149 -1.82 8.60 -14.74
N LEU A 150 -1.65 8.16 -15.99
CA LEU A 150 -1.93 9.00 -17.17
C LEU A 150 -3.40 9.45 -17.23
N VAL A 151 -4.34 8.57 -16.90
CA VAL A 151 -5.77 8.91 -16.83
C VAL A 151 -6.06 9.93 -15.72
N ARG A 152 -5.25 9.94 -14.65
CA ARG A 152 -5.41 10.86 -13.51
C ARG A 152 -4.85 12.26 -13.77
N LEU A 153 -3.80 12.36 -14.57
CA LEU A 153 -3.07 13.62 -14.81
C LEU A 153 -3.95 14.78 -15.29
N PRO A 154 -4.87 14.62 -16.28
CA PRO A 154 -5.69 15.75 -16.75
C PRO A 154 -6.51 16.41 -15.64
N LYS A 155 -7.07 15.61 -14.71
CA LYS A 155 -7.84 16.14 -13.57
C LYS A 155 -6.96 16.89 -12.56
N LEU A 156 -5.70 16.48 -12.41
CA LEU A 156 -4.75 17.15 -11.54
C LEU A 156 -4.27 18.48 -12.14
N LEU A 157 -3.99 18.49 -13.45
CA LEU A 157 -3.57 19.68 -14.19
C LEU A 157 -4.67 20.74 -14.24
N ALA A 158 -5.95 20.34 -14.34
CA ALA A 158 -7.08 21.27 -14.31
C ALA A 158 -7.38 21.84 -12.91
N ALA A 159 -6.86 21.21 -11.86
CA ALA A 159 -7.06 21.61 -10.46
C ALA A 159 -5.89 22.44 -9.90
N THR A 160 -4.87 22.69 -10.72
CA THR A 160 -3.68 23.51 -10.40
C THR A 160 -3.87 24.89 -11.00
#